data_AF-A0A836X686-F1
#
_entry.id   AF-A0A836X686-F1
#
_cell.length_a   1.000
_cell.length_b   1.000
_cell.length_c   1.000
_cell.angle_alpha   90.00
_cell.angle_beta   90.00
_cell.angle_gamma   90.00
#
_symmetry.space_group_name_H-M   'P 1'
#
loop_
_entity.id
_entity.type
_entity.pdbx_description
1 polymer ?
#
loop_
_entity_poly.entity_id
_entity_poly.type
_entity_poly.pdbx_seq_one_letter_code
_entity_poly.pdbx_strand_id
1 'polypeptide(L)'
;MTESKSYWGVTVPQRRDLRNFGLVMAAVLALVSGYLWYKDAMDPAQVVVAVAAGFLIVGLVLPVVLTPIYFPWMWLARILAFVNTHLLLGFVFYTLFTFIGLGMRLLGRDPLDRKIIPDSDSYWQRRESPLLSREHYLRQF
;
A
#
# COMPACT_ATOMS: atom_id res chain seq x y z
N MET A 1 5.84 -20.91 -17.79
CA MET A 1 6.72 -20.35 -16.75
C MET A 1 6.04 -20.62 -15.41
N THR A 2 6.46 -21.67 -14.71
CA THR A 2 5.82 -22.15 -13.48
C THR A 2 6.27 -21.28 -12.31
N GLU A 3 5.37 -20.44 -11.79
CA GLU A 3 5.60 -19.74 -10.52
C GLU A 3 5.61 -20.76 -9.38
N SER A 4 6.81 -21.21 -9.02
CA SER A 4 7.05 -21.91 -7.76
C SER A 4 6.78 -20.93 -6.63
N LYS A 5 5.62 -21.07 -5.98
CA LYS A 5 5.32 -20.34 -4.74
C LYS A 5 6.08 -21.03 -3.60
N SER A 6 6.88 -20.27 -2.84
CA SER A 6 7.52 -20.80 -1.64
C SER A 6 6.49 -21.03 -0.53
N TYR A 7 6.80 -21.89 0.45
CA TYR A 7 5.96 -22.21 1.61
C TYR A 7 5.46 -20.97 2.37
N TRP A 8 6.20 -19.87 2.31
CA TRP A 8 5.87 -18.60 2.98
C TRP A 8 4.95 -17.69 2.15
N GLY A 9 4.45 -18.18 1.02
CA GLY A 9 3.66 -17.41 0.06
C GLY A 9 4.45 -16.31 -0.66
N VAL A 10 5.75 -16.18 -0.40
CA VAL A 10 6.69 -15.29 -1.10
C VAL A 10 7.18 -16.01 -2.36
N THR A 11 7.41 -15.29 -3.45
CA THR A 11 7.99 -15.85 -4.68
C THR A 11 9.40 -16.36 -4.40
N VAL A 12 9.80 -17.48 -5.01
CA VAL A 12 11.18 -17.98 -4.87
C VAL A 12 12.13 -16.92 -5.43
N PRO A 13 13.07 -16.41 -4.60
CA PRO A 13 13.90 -15.28 -5.00
C PRO A 13 14.89 -15.70 -6.09
N GLN A 14 15.00 -14.88 -7.14
CA GLN A 14 16.07 -15.04 -8.12
C GLN A 14 17.38 -14.50 -7.56
N ARG A 15 18.53 -14.92 -8.12
CA ARG A 15 19.84 -14.37 -7.73
C ARG A 15 19.88 -12.84 -7.81
N ARG A 16 19.19 -12.24 -8.79
CA ARG A 16 19.10 -10.78 -8.93
C ARG A 16 18.36 -10.12 -7.77
N ASP A 17 17.28 -10.73 -7.28
CA ASP A 17 16.48 -10.20 -6.18
C ASP A 17 17.29 -10.19 -4.87
N LEU A 18 18.03 -11.26 -4.60
CA LEU A 18 18.91 -11.37 -3.43
C LEU A 18 20.07 -10.36 -3.49
N ARG A 19 20.66 -10.14 -4.69
CA ARG A 19 21.69 -9.11 -4.90
C ARG A 19 21.13 -7.72 -4.64
N ASN A 20 19.98 -7.41 -5.22
CA ASN A 20 19.31 -6.11 -5.02
C ASN A 20 18.98 -5.89 -3.55
N PHE A 21 18.47 -6.91 -2.86
CA PHE A 21 18.22 -6.85 -1.42
C PHE A 21 19.49 -6.51 -0.63
N GLY A 22 20.60 -7.22 -0.89
CA GLY A 22 21.89 -6.93 -0.25
C GLY A 22 22.38 -5.52 -0.50
N LEU A 23 22.27 -5.02 -1.75
CA LEU A 23 22.65 -3.65 -2.12
C LEU A 23 21.79 -2.59 -1.43
N VAL A 24 20.47 -2.78 -1.40
CA VAL A 24 19.54 -1.86 -0.74
C VAL A 24 19.81 -1.83 0.77
N MET A 25 19.99 -2.99 1.41
CA MET A 25 20.33 -3.05 2.83
C MET A 25 21.67 -2.39 3.14
N ALA A 26 22.70 -2.64 2.32
CA ALA A 26 24.00 -1.99 2.46
C ALA A 26 23.90 -0.46 2.31
N ALA A 27 23.14 0.03 1.32
CA ALA A 27 22.94 1.45 1.11
C ALA A 27 22.19 2.11 2.29
N VAL A 28 21.11 1.49 2.77
CA VAL A 28 20.35 2.00 3.92
C VAL A 28 21.22 2.02 5.18
N LEU A 29 21.95 0.94 5.47
CA LEU A 29 22.84 0.88 6.63
C LEU A 29 23.99 1.90 6.54
N ALA A 30 24.53 2.13 5.34
CA ALA A 30 25.55 3.17 5.14
C ALA A 30 25.00 4.58 5.42
N LEU A 31 23.77 4.89 5.00
CA LEU A 31 23.10 6.16 5.32
C LEU A 31 22.84 6.30 6.83
N VAL A 32 22.38 5.23 7.49
CA VAL A 32 22.16 5.21 8.94
C VAL A 32 23.48 5.43 9.69
N SER A 33 24.57 4.79 9.26
CA SER A 33 25.89 5.01 9.84
C SER A 33 26.36 6.46 9.66
N GLY A 34 26.21 7.03 8.46
CA GLY A 34 26.54 8.44 8.21
C GLY A 34 25.75 9.40 9.10
N TYR A 35 24.46 9.10 9.35
CA TYR A 35 23.64 9.87 10.29
C TYR A 35 24.09 9.73 11.75
N LEU A 36 24.46 8.51 12.18
CA LEU A 36 24.99 8.28 13.53
C LEU A 36 26.33 8.99 13.74
N TRP A 37 27.16 9.03 12.70
CA TRP A 37 28.44 9.73 12.73
C TRP A 37 28.25 11.24 12.86
N TYR A 38 27.23 11.81 12.20
CA TYR A 38 26.82 13.20 12.38
C TYR A 38 26.34 13.53 13.81
N LYS A 39 25.91 12.54 14.58
CA LYS A 39 25.47 12.69 15.98
C LYS A 39 26.56 12.40 17.02
N ASP A 40 27.82 12.36 16.61
CA ASP A 40 28.98 12.02 17.47
C ASP A 40 28.91 10.62 18.13
N ALA A 41 28.05 9.74 17.62
CA ALA A 41 27.90 8.38 18.12
C ALA A 41 28.89 7.43 17.38
N MET A 42 30.19 7.61 17.61
CA MET A 42 31.26 6.91 16.89
C MET A 42 31.25 5.39 17.09
N ASP A 43 31.06 4.91 18.33
CA ASP A 43 31.04 3.48 18.64
C ASP A 43 29.96 2.71 17.86
N PRO A 44 28.66 3.11 17.89
CA PRO A 44 27.64 2.43 17.10
C PRO A 44 27.81 2.66 15.58
N ALA A 45 28.32 3.81 15.15
CA ALA A 45 28.52 4.09 13.72
C ALA A 45 29.47 3.08 13.06
N GLN A 46 30.58 2.74 13.72
CA GLN A 46 31.57 1.78 13.21
C GLN A 46 31.00 0.37 13.04
N VAL A 47 30.22 -0.09 14.02
CA VAL A 47 29.54 -1.39 13.96
C VAL A 47 28.57 -1.42 12.77
N VAL A 48 27.80 -0.35 12.58
CA VAL A 48 26.84 -0.27 11.47
C VAL A 48 27.54 -0.24 10.11
N VAL A 49 28.69 0.45 9.98
CA VAL A 49 29.51 0.38 8.74
C VAL A 49 29.99 -1.05 8.47
N ALA A 50 30.50 -1.74 9.49
CA ALA A 50 30.99 -3.11 9.33
C ALA A 50 29.87 -4.06 8.87
N VAL A 51 28.67 -3.91 9.43
CA VAL A 51 27.49 -4.67 9.00
C VAL A 51 27.08 -4.31 7.57
N ALA A 52 27.09 -3.02 7.20
CA ALA A 52 26.80 -2.56 5.84
C ALA A 52 27.77 -3.17 4.81
N ALA A 53 29.07 -3.16 5.12
CA ALA A 53 30.10 -3.77 4.29
C ALA A 53 29.91 -5.29 4.16
N GLY A 54 29.54 -5.97 5.25
CA GLY A 54 29.19 -7.39 5.23
C GLY A 54 28.03 -7.69 4.28
N PHE A 55 26.93 -6.92 4.36
CA PHE A 55 25.80 -7.06 3.45
C PHE A 55 26.17 -6.78 1.99
N LEU A 56 27.03 -5.80 1.73
CA LEU A 56 27.53 -5.48 0.40
C LEU A 56 28.33 -6.63 -0.20
N ILE A 57 29.29 -7.17 0.57
CA ILE A 57 30.16 -8.26 0.13
C ILE A 57 29.36 -9.54 -0.09
N VAL A 58 28.52 -9.92 0.86
CA VAL A 58 27.68 -11.13 0.75
C VAL A 58 26.68 -10.97 -0.40
N GLY A 59 26.09 -9.78 -0.57
CA GLY A 59 25.21 -9.46 -1.67
C GLY A 59 25.87 -9.58 -3.04
N LEU A 60 27.17 -9.25 -3.17
CA LEU A 60 27.90 -9.32 -4.45
C LEU A 60 28.49 -10.71 -4.73
N VAL A 61 29.06 -11.37 -3.72
CA VAL A 61 29.82 -12.61 -3.88
C VAL A 61 28.91 -13.84 -3.77
N LEU A 62 28.11 -13.92 -2.70
CA LEU A 62 27.32 -15.11 -2.37
C LEU A 62 25.88 -14.74 -1.93
N PRO A 63 25.04 -14.22 -2.85
CA PRO A 63 23.70 -13.74 -2.51
C PRO A 63 22.78 -14.84 -1.95
N VAL A 64 23.08 -16.12 -2.21
CA VAL A 64 22.31 -17.27 -1.71
C VAL A 64 22.30 -17.34 -0.18
N VAL A 65 23.33 -16.82 0.49
CA VAL A 65 23.40 -16.78 1.97
C VAL A 65 22.38 -15.80 2.57
N LEU A 66 21.90 -14.83 1.79
CA LEU A 66 20.88 -13.87 2.25
C LEU A 66 19.46 -14.42 2.21
N THR A 67 19.24 -15.58 1.58
CA THR A 67 17.93 -16.22 1.45
C THR A 67 17.16 -16.38 2.78
N PRO A 68 17.75 -16.93 3.87
CA PRO A 68 17.04 -17.06 5.15
C PRO A 68 16.62 -15.73 5.79
N ILE A 69 17.36 -14.64 5.52
CA ILE A 69 17.03 -13.28 6.02
C ILE A 69 15.99 -12.62 5.11
N TYR A 70 16.08 -12.86 3.80
CA TYR A 70 15.19 -12.30 2.79
C TYR A 70 13.73 -12.72 3.00
N PHE A 71 13.46 -14.00 3.32
CA PHE A 71 12.09 -14.49 3.51
C PHE A 71 11.30 -13.76 4.61
N PRO A 72 11.77 -13.68 5.88
CA PRO A 72 11.06 -12.96 6.93
C PRO A 72 10.96 -11.46 6.63
N TRP A 73 11.98 -10.87 6.02
CA TRP A 73 11.95 -9.46 5.60
C TRP A 73 10.84 -9.21 4.57
N MET A 74 10.74 -10.05 3.54
CA MET A 74 9.70 -9.93 2.53
C MET A 74 8.31 -10.22 3.08
N TRP A 75 8.19 -11.13 4.04
CA TRP A 75 6.92 -11.36 4.72
C TRP A 75 6.47 -10.13 5.50
N LEU A 76 7.38 -9.49 6.24
CA LEU A 76 7.11 -8.21 6.91
C LEU A 76 6.73 -7.12 5.90
N ALA A 77 7.45 -7.01 4.78
CA ALA A 77 7.15 -6.04 3.73
C ALA A 77 5.72 -6.23 3.17
N ARG A 78 5.24 -7.47 3.05
CA ARG A 78 3.86 -7.74 2.62
C ARG A 78 2.82 -7.30 3.64
N ILE A 79 3.06 -7.54 4.93
CA ILE A 79 2.17 -7.06 5.99
C ILE A 79 2.13 -5.52 5.97
N LEU A 80 3.29 -4.89 5.85
CA LEU A 80 3.37 -3.43 5.78
C LEU A 80 2.66 -2.88 4.54
N ALA A 81 2.81 -3.52 3.39
CA ALA A 81 2.11 -3.15 2.16
C ALA A 81 0.59 -3.31 2.29
N PHE A 82 0.13 -4.38 2.94
CA PHE A 82 -1.29 -4.57 3.25
C PHE A 82 -1.81 -3.43 4.12
N VAL A 83 -1.15 -3.13 5.24
CA VAL A 83 -1.55 -2.03 6.14
C VAL A 83 -1.53 -0.70 5.40
N ASN A 84 -0.47 -0.39 4.65
CA ASN A 84 -0.34 0.85 3.90
C ASN A 84 -1.47 1.03 2.88
N THR A 85 -1.84 -0.03 2.17
CA THR A 85 -2.92 0.02 1.17
C THR A 85 -4.28 0.31 1.82
N HIS A 86 -4.58 -0.33 2.94
CA HIS A 86 -5.82 -0.10 3.69
C HIS A 86 -5.84 1.28 4.35
N LEU A 87 -4.71 1.71 4.88
CA LEU A 87 -4.57 3.03 5.49
C LEU A 87 -4.76 4.12 4.44
N LEU A 88 -4.10 4.01 3.29
CA LEU A 88 -4.22 4.98 2.19
C LEU A 88 -5.65 5.01 1.65
N LEU A 89 -6.28 3.85 1.45
CA LEU A 89 -7.66 3.78 0.98
C LEU A 89 -8.63 4.39 2.01
N GLY A 90 -8.47 4.05 3.28
CA GLY A 90 -9.27 4.63 4.37
C GLY A 90 -9.08 6.13 4.47
N PHE A 91 -7.83 6.61 4.41
CA PHE A 91 -7.51 8.03 4.43
C PHE A 91 -8.16 8.77 3.26
N VAL A 92 -7.96 8.29 2.03
CA VAL A 92 -8.58 8.89 0.84
C VAL A 92 -10.10 8.88 0.97
N PHE A 93 -10.69 7.77 1.41
CA PHE A 93 -12.14 7.66 1.56
C PHE A 93 -12.67 8.69 2.57
N TYR A 94 -12.16 8.68 3.80
CA TYR A 94 -12.66 9.59 4.82
C TYR A 94 -12.33 11.04 4.51
N THR A 95 -11.14 11.35 4.01
CA THR A 95 -10.78 12.72 3.66
C THR A 95 -11.63 13.22 2.50
N LEU A 96 -11.55 12.56 1.34
CA LEU A 96 -12.19 13.05 0.12
C LEU A 96 -13.72 13.06 0.25
N PHE A 97 -14.34 11.95 0.66
CA PHE A 97 -15.80 11.90 0.76
C PHE A 97 -16.34 12.75 1.90
N THR A 98 -15.64 12.87 3.04
CA THR A 98 -16.11 13.77 4.11
C THR A 98 -15.99 15.22 3.69
N PHE A 99 -14.90 15.64 3.05
CA PHE A 99 -14.78 17.03 2.57
C PHE A 99 -15.80 17.36 1.49
N ILE A 100 -16.04 16.45 0.54
CA ILE A 100 -17.09 16.62 -0.47
C ILE A 100 -18.47 16.67 0.19
N GLY A 101 -18.77 15.74 1.10
CA GLY A 101 -20.04 15.69 1.82
C GLY A 101 -20.29 16.93 2.68
N LEU A 102 -19.26 17.39 3.39
CA LEU A 102 -19.30 18.63 4.17
C LEU A 102 -19.51 19.83 3.26
N GLY A 103 -18.80 19.91 2.13
CA GLY A 103 -18.99 20.94 1.12
C GLY A 103 -20.42 20.98 0.60
N MET A 104 -20.99 19.83 0.21
CA MET A 104 -22.39 19.74 -0.22
C MET A 104 -23.36 20.21 0.87
N ARG A 105 -23.11 19.83 2.13
CA ARG A 105 -23.92 20.24 3.29
C ARG A 105 -23.87 21.74 3.53
N LEU A 106 -22.69 22.36 3.41
CA LEU A 106 -22.51 23.81 3.52
C LEU A 106 -23.17 24.57 2.36
N LEU A 107 -23.14 24.00 1.16
CA LEU A 107 -23.81 24.53 -0.04
C LEU A 107 -25.33 24.25 -0.04
N GLY A 108 -25.86 23.56 0.97
CA GLY A 108 -27.28 23.20 1.07
C GLY A 108 -27.75 22.18 0.02
N ARG A 109 -26.85 21.52 -0.70
CA ARG A 109 -27.18 20.51 -1.71
C ARG A 109 -27.37 19.15 -1.05
N ASP A 110 -28.55 18.55 -1.20
CA ASP A 110 -28.84 17.18 -0.81
C ASP A 110 -29.29 16.37 -2.03
N PRO A 111 -28.35 15.79 -2.82
CA PRO A 111 -28.68 15.07 -4.05
C PRO A 111 -29.42 13.75 -3.80
N LEU A 112 -29.52 13.31 -2.55
CA LEU A 112 -30.17 12.05 -2.19
C LEU A 112 -31.50 12.27 -1.46
N ASP A 113 -32.02 13.51 -1.41
CA ASP A 113 -33.28 13.89 -0.76
C ASP A 113 -33.49 13.16 0.58
N ARG A 114 -32.47 13.20 1.44
CA ARG A 114 -32.43 12.39 2.67
C ARG A 114 -33.27 12.98 3.80
N LYS A 115 -33.84 14.17 3.59
CA LYS A 115 -34.69 14.84 4.58
C LYS A 115 -35.99 14.05 4.74
N ILE A 116 -36.23 13.58 5.96
CA ILE A 116 -37.50 12.97 6.36
C ILE A 116 -38.54 14.09 6.45
N ILE A 117 -39.63 13.95 5.69
CA ILE A 117 -40.79 14.86 5.68
C ILE A 117 -41.90 14.15 6.46
N PRO A 118 -42.18 14.55 7.72
CA PRO A 118 -43.11 13.83 8.60
C PRO A 118 -44.56 13.77 8.09
N ASP A 119 -44.95 14.77 7.29
CA ASP A 119 -46.32 14.96 6.78
C ASP A 119 -46.46 14.52 5.32
N SER A 120 -45.54 13.69 4.81
CA SER A 120 -45.59 13.19 3.44
C SER A 120 -46.36 11.87 3.37
N ASP A 121 -47.38 11.82 2.49
CA ASP A 121 -48.13 10.59 2.18
C ASP A 121 -47.23 9.50 1.55
N SER A 122 -46.16 9.88 0.86
CA SER A 122 -45.23 8.94 0.22
C SER A 122 -43.90 9.61 -0.17
N TYR A 123 -42.79 8.91 0.02
CA TYR A 123 -41.47 9.31 -0.49
C TYR A 123 -41.25 8.90 -1.97
N TRP A 124 -42.26 8.31 -2.62
CA TRP A 124 -42.13 7.83 -3.98
C TRP A 124 -42.01 9.00 -4.97
N GLN A 125 -40.81 9.19 -5.52
CA GLN A 125 -40.61 10.12 -6.62
C GLN A 125 -41.16 9.52 -7.91
N ARG A 126 -42.22 10.13 -8.45
CA ARG A 126 -42.81 9.72 -9.72
C ARG A 126 -41.79 9.98 -10.83
N ARG A 127 -41.43 8.94 -11.59
CA ARG A 127 -40.56 9.10 -12.76
C ARG A 127 -41.24 9.99 -13.80
N GLU A 128 -40.52 10.98 -14.29
CA GLU A 128 -40.97 11.82 -15.39
C GLU A 128 -40.85 11.10 -16.75
N SER A 129 -39.91 10.16 -16.88
CA SER A 129 -39.70 9.43 -18.13
C SER A 129 -40.48 8.10 -18.20
N PRO A 130 -41.09 7.79 -19.35
CA PRO A 130 -41.76 6.51 -19.56
C PRO A 130 -40.76 5.35 -19.48
N LEU A 131 -41.28 4.16 -19.16
CA LEU A 131 -40.48 2.93 -19.18
C LEU A 131 -39.83 2.77 -20.56
N LEU A 132 -38.52 2.57 -20.57
CA LEU A 132 -37.79 2.20 -21.78
C LEU A 132 -38.43 0.93 -22.36
N SER A 133 -38.48 0.83 -23.69
CA SER A 133 -39.02 -0.37 -24.34
C SER A 133 -38.25 -1.61 -23.88
N ARG A 134 -38.94 -2.75 -23.82
CA ARG A 134 -38.34 -4.03 -23.40
C ARG A 134 -37.08 -4.37 -24.20
N GLU A 135 -37.01 -3.92 -25.45
CA GLU A 135 -35.88 -4.08 -26.37
C GLU A 135 -34.63 -3.32 -25.92
N HIS A 136 -34.76 -2.25 -25.14
CA HIS A 136 -33.62 -1.48 -24.65
C HIS A 136 -32.73 -2.30 -23.70
N TYR A 137 -33.33 -3.22 -22.94
CA TYR A 137 -32.60 -4.15 -22.07
C TYR A 137 -31.75 -5.16 -22.87
N LEU A 138 -32.05 -5.38 -24.16
CA LEU A 138 -31.29 -6.29 -25.01
C LEU A 138 -29.99 -5.67 -25.56
N ARG A 139 -29.76 -4.37 -25.33
CA ARG A 139 -28.62 -3.60 -25.88
C ARG A 139 -27.73 -2.98 -24.80
N GLN A 140 -27.74 -3.55 -23.60
CA GLN A 140 -27.09 -2.96 -22.42
C GLN A 140 -25.56 -3.17 -22.36
N PHE A 141 -24.98 -3.95 -23.27
CA PHE A 141 -23.54 -4.24 -23.35
C PHE A 141 -23.01 -4.06 -24.77
#